data_AF-A0A1J4V044-F1
#
_entry.id   AF-A0A1J4V044-F1
#
_cell.length_a   1.000
_cell.length_b   1.000
_cell.length_c   1.000
_cell.angle_alpha   90.00
_cell.angle_beta   90.00
_cell.angle_gamma   90.00
#
_symmetry.space_group_name_H-M   'P 1'
#
loop_
_entity.id
_entity.type
_entity.pdbx_description
1 polymer ?
#
loop_
_entity_poly.entity_id
_entity_poly.type
_entity_poly.pdbx_seq_one_letter_code
_entity_poly.pdbx_strand_id
1 'polypeptide(L)'
;MHSIVRRLKSKVLSAGVSAEGVGIIQLRKRVTEAEFKAAAKEQGLKTNFQGSKKYLEARNPKDQLVAVLVDYNHLILPKHAHSKQAAFDLAKSLLGAKE
;
A
#
# COMPACT_ATOMS: atom_id res chain seq x y z
N MET A 1 -12.11 11.99 -18.07
CA MET A 1 -11.63 10.79 -17.35
C MET A 1 -10.21 10.97 -16.75
N HIS A 2 -9.89 12.14 -16.14
CA HIS A 2 -8.51 12.50 -15.74
C HIS A 2 -8.29 12.76 -14.23
N SER A 3 -9.32 12.78 -13.39
CA SER A 3 -9.20 13.29 -12.01
C SER A 3 -8.68 12.27 -10.99
N ILE A 4 -8.95 10.98 -11.18
CA ILE A 4 -8.59 9.94 -10.19
C ILE A 4 -7.09 9.62 -10.25
N VAL A 5 -6.54 9.39 -11.44
CA VAL A 5 -5.12 9.09 -11.62
C VAL A 5 -4.26 10.25 -11.15
N ARG A 6 -4.63 11.51 -11.48
CA ARG A 6 -3.88 12.71 -11.03
C ARG A 6 -3.92 12.88 -9.51
N ARG A 7 -5.10 12.66 -8.89
CA ARG A 7 -5.27 12.73 -7.43
C ARG A 7 -4.47 11.62 -6.73
N LEU A 8 -4.49 10.41 -7.26
CA LEU A 8 -3.67 9.32 -6.75
C LEU A 8 -2.18 9.57 -6.97
N LYS A 9 -1.76 10.08 -8.13
CA LYS A 9 -0.37 10.45 -8.41
C LYS A 9 0.16 11.44 -7.38
N SER A 10 -0.64 12.44 -7.03
CA SER A 10 -0.31 13.38 -5.96
C SER A 10 -0.18 12.69 -4.59
N LYS A 11 -1.07 11.75 -4.26
CA LYS A 11 -1.00 11.00 -3.00
C LYS A 11 0.19 10.04 -2.94
N VAL A 12 0.54 9.42 -4.07
CA VAL A 12 1.72 8.56 -4.26
C VAL A 12 2.99 9.37 -4.04
N LEU A 13 3.10 10.54 -4.68
CA LEU A 13 4.22 11.47 -4.49
C LEU A 13 4.28 12.01 -3.05
N SER A 14 3.13 12.35 -2.45
CA SER A 14 3.06 12.76 -1.03
C SER A 14 3.41 11.62 -0.07
N ALA A 15 3.22 10.36 -0.48
CA ALA A 15 3.66 9.18 0.24
C ALA A 15 5.13 8.82 -0.09
N GLY A 16 5.91 9.73 -0.69
CA GLY A 16 7.32 9.52 -0.99
C GLY A 16 7.58 8.40 -2.01
N VAL A 17 6.56 7.96 -2.72
CA VAL A 17 6.65 6.89 -3.72
C VAL A 17 6.77 7.51 -5.09
N SER A 18 7.71 7.01 -5.91
CA SER A 18 7.78 7.40 -7.31
C SER A 18 6.49 7.03 -8.05
N ALA A 19 5.87 8.01 -8.68
CA ALA A 19 4.64 7.85 -9.42
C ALA A 19 4.78 7.10 -10.76
N GLU A 20 6.02 6.83 -11.19
CA GLU A 20 6.30 6.03 -12.38
C GLU A 20 6.31 4.54 -12.04
N GLY A 21 5.38 3.79 -12.63
CA GLY A 21 5.36 2.34 -12.51
C GLY A 21 4.66 1.77 -11.27
N VAL A 22 4.01 2.62 -10.47
CA VAL A 22 3.18 2.19 -9.34
C VAL A 22 1.92 1.48 -9.82
N GLY A 23 1.67 0.30 -9.27
CA GLY A 23 0.35 -0.34 -9.32
C GLY A 23 -0.55 0.31 -8.29
N ILE A 24 -1.78 0.68 -8.66
CA ILE A 24 -2.76 1.20 -7.71
C ILE A 24 -3.92 0.23 -7.68
N ILE A 25 -4.19 -0.30 -6.50
CA ILE A 25 -5.30 -1.23 -6.26
C ILE A 25 -6.34 -0.52 -5.42
N GLN A 26 -7.56 -0.41 -5.95
CA GLN A 26 -8.70 0.04 -5.18
C GLN A 26 -9.27 -1.14 -4.39
N LEU A 27 -9.29 -1.01 -3.06
CA LEU A 27 -9.85 -2.01 -2.17
C LEU A 27 -11.38 -1.86 -2.15
N ARG A 28 -12.10 -2.99 -2.18
CA ARG A 28 -13.57 -3.01 -2.17
C ARG A 28 -14.16 -2.57 -0.83
N LYS A 29 -13.39 -2.71 0.26
CA LYS A 29 -13.76 -2.29 1.62
C LYS A 29 -12.77 -1.26 2.14
N ARG A 30 -13.21 -0.49 3.13
CA ARG A 30 -12.30 0.31 3.94
C ARG A 30 -11.47 -0.64 4.80
N VAL A 31 -10.17 -0.68 4.58
CA VAL A 31 -9.21 -1.42 5.39
C VAL A 31 -8.81 -0.54 6.57
N THR A 32 -9.04 -1.03 7.77
CA THR A 32 -8.60 -0.34 8.98
C THR A 32 -7.10 -0.48 9.14
N GLU A 33 -6.51 0.38 9.97
CA GLU A 33 -5.12 0.26 10.37
C GLU A 33 -4.78 -1.11 10.93
N ALA A 34 -5.65 -1.67 11.78
CA ALA A 34 -5.43 -2.97 12.41
C ALA A 34 -5.40 -4.09 11.35
N GLU A 35 -6.33 -4.08 10.39
CA GLU A 35 -6.35 -5.06 9.29
C GLU A 35 -5.10 -4.94 8.43
N PHE A 36 -4.67 -3.72 8.09
CA PHE A 36 -3.44 -3.51 7.32
C PHE A 36 -2.20 -4.00 8.06
N LYS A 37 -2.11 -3.71 9.36
CA LYS A 37 -1.01 -4.17 10.23
C LYS A 37 -1.00 -5.69 10.36
N ALA A 38 -2.17 -6.31 10.50
CA ALA A 38 -2.31 -7.77 10.55
C ALA A 38 -1.82 -8.40 9.25
N ALA A 39 -2.37 -7.98 8.10
CA ALA A 39 -1.99 -8.50 6.79
C ALA A 39 -0.50 -8.29 6.47
N ALA A 40 0.05 -7.11 6.83
CA ALA A 40 1.48 -6.85 6.67
C ALA A 40 2.34 -7.75 7.56
N LYS A 41 1.92 -7.97 8.82
CA LYS A 41 2.64 -8.84 9.77
C LYS A 41 2.65 -10.30 9.31
N GLU A 42 1.55 -10.80 8.76
CA GLU A 42 1.47 -12.15 8.17
C GLU A 42 2.49 -12.35 7.04
N GLN A 43 2.76 -11.27 6.29
CA GLN A 43 3.75 -11.25 5.22
C GLN A 43 5.19 -10.95 5.69
N GLY A 44 5.42 -10.89 7.01
CA GLY A 44 6.72 -10.53 7.59
C GLY A 44 7.14 -9.07 7.32
N LEU A 45 6.17 -8.20 7.01
CA LEU A 45 6.39 -6.79 6.73
C LEU A 45 6.23 -5.96 8.00
N LYS A 46 7.06 -4.92 8.11
CA LYS A 46 6.92 -3.86 9.10
C LYS A 46 5.97 -2.81 8.57
N THR A 47 5.13 -2.26 9.43
CA THR A 47 4.27 -1.13 9.07
C THR A 47 4.75 0.13 9.74
N ASN A 48 4.73 1.24 9.01
CA ASN A 48 5.06 2.56 9.55
C ASN A 48 4.10 3.60 9.02
N PHE A 49 3.92 4.69 9.76
CA PHE A 49 3.17 5.84 9.27
C PHE A 49 4.11 6.82 8.60
N GLN A 50 3.77 7.25 7.39
CA GLN A 50 4.53 8.29 6.71
C GLN A 50 3.94 9.68 6.96
N GLY A 51 4.68 10.52 7.69
CA GLY A 51 4.38 11.94 7.88
C GLY A 51 3.08 12.22 8.63
N SER A 52 1.96 12.23 7.91
CA SER A 52 0.62 12.36 8.48
C SER A 52 0.02 10.97 8.67
N LYS A 53 -0.66 10.71 9.79
CA LYS A 53 -1.35 9.44 10.14
C LYS A 53 -2.39 8.91 9.10
N LYS A 54 -2.43 9.48 7.90
CA LYS A 54 -3.28 9.13 6.76
C LYS A 54 -2.64 8.13 5.79
N TYR A 55 -1.33 7.88 5.89
CA TYR A 55 -0.61 6.95 5.01
C TYR A 55 0.08 5.85 5.83
N LEU A 56 -0.31 4.61 5.61
CA LEU A 56 0.36 3.45 6.20
C LEU A 56 1.25 2.79 5.17
N GLU A 57 2.55 2.78 5.43
CA GLU A 57 3.53 2.07 4.63
C GLU A 57 3.72 0.66 5.16
N ALA A 58 3.80 -0.32 4.27
CA ALA A 58 4.37 -1.64 4.54
C ALA A 58 5.78 -1.68 3.96
N ARG A 59 6.77 -2.05 4.78
CA ARG A 59 8.18 -2.19 4.43
C ARG A 59 8.67 -3.60 4.73
N ASN A 60 9.58 -4.09 3.91
CA ASN A 60 10.21 -5.38 4.14
C ASN A 60 11.28 -5.26 5.25
N PRO A 61 11.89 -6.37 5.75
CA PRO A 61 12.91 -6.30 6.78
C PRO A 61 14.20 -5.56 6.36
N LYS A 62 14.39 -5.30 5.06
CA LYS A 62 15.47 -4.47 4.51
C LYS A 62 15.10 -2.98 4.41
N ASP A 63 14.01 -2.57 5.07
CA ASP A 63 13.44 -1.23 5.04
C ASP A 63 12.98 -0.76 3.65
N GLN A 64 12.81 -1.67 2.70
CA GLN A 64 12.35 -1.33 1.35
C GLN A 64 10.83 -1.26 1.34
N LEU A 65 10.30 -0.24 0.67
CA LEU A 65 8.86 -0.06 0.53
C LEU A 65 8.24 -1.21 -0.27
N VAL A 66 7.13 -1.74 0.27
CA VAL A 66 6.35 -2.83 -0.33
C VAL A 66 4.96 -2.37 -0.72
N ALA A 67 4.29 -1.58 0.11
CA ALA A 67 3.00 -0.99 -0.25
C ALA A 67 2.71 0.25 0.58
N VAL A 68 1.76 1.07 0.14
CA VAL A 68 1.21 2.18 0.92
C VAL A 68 -0.31 2.13 0.89
N LEU A 69 -0.94 2.05 2.06
CA LEU A 69 -2.36 2.28 2.24
C LEU A 69 -2.65 3.77 2.34
N VAL A 70 -3.51 4.23 1.46
CA VAL A 70 -3.91 5.62 1.26
C VAL A 70 -5.42 5.74 1.43
N ASP A 71 -5.87 6.65 2.29
CA ASP A 71 -7.28 6.90 2.60
C ASP A 71 -8.09 5.67 3.05
N TYR A 72 -7.41 4.65 3.58
CA TYR A 72 -8.00 3.39 4.04
C TYR A 72 -8.67 2.56 2.93
N ASN A 73 -8.51 2.88 1.66
CA ASN A 73 -9.16 2.16 0.56
C ASN A 73 -8.37 2.10 -0.75
N HIS A 74 -7.21 2.74 -0.83
CA HIS A 74 -6.31 2.63 -1.98
C HIS A 74 -4.98 2.05 -1.53
N LEU A 75 -4.54 1.01 -2.21
CA LEU A 75 -3.24 0.40 -1.98
C LEU A 75 -2.31 0.75 -3.14
N ILE A 76 -1.22 1.42 -2.82
CA ILE A 76 -0.16 1.79 -3.76
C ILE A 76 0.93 0.74 -3.68
N LEU A 77 1.23 0.08 -4.79
CA LEU A 77 2.31 -0.90 -4.92
C LEU A 77 3.45 -0.28 -5.73
N PRO A 78 4.64 -0.10 -5.15
CA PRO A 78 5.80 0.40 -5.88
C PRO A 78 6.31 -0.63 -6.90
N LYS A 79 6.90 -0.15 -8.00
CA LYS A 79 7.41 -1.01 -9.10
C LYS A 79 8.58 -1.91 -8.72
N HIS A 80 9.19 -1.74 -7.56
CA HIS A 80 10.43 -2.42 -7.19
C HIS A 80 10.27 -3.95 -7.27
N ALA A 81 11.02 -4.58 -8.18
CA ALA A 81 10.96 -6.01 -8.45
C ALA A 81 11.17 -6.87 -7.18
N HIS A 82 12.01 -6.38 -6.25
CA HIS A 82 12.32 -7.06 -4.98
C HIS A 82 11.14 -7.14 -4.01
N SER A 83 10.20 -6.19 -4.09
CA SER A 83 9.03 -6.10 -3.21
C SER A 83 7.74 -6.50 -3.93
N LYS A 84 7.80 -6.78 -5.24
CA LYS A 84 6.62 -7.04 -6.07
C LYS A 84 5.80 -8.20 -5.53
N GLN A 85 6.42 -9.34 -5.23
CA GLN A 85 5.71 -10.52 -4.73
C GLN A 85 4.99 -10.22 -3.40
N ALA A 86 5.70 -9.66 -2.41
CA ALA A 86 5.14 -9.30 -1.11
C ALA A 86 4.04 -8.22 -1.22
N ALA A 87 4.18 -7.30 -2.17
CA ALA A 87 3.19 -6.26 -2.47
C ALA A 87 1.88 -6.87 -3.00
N PHE A 88 1.98 -7.83 -3.90
CA PHE A 88 0.83 -8.57 -4.42
C PHE A 88 0.21 -9.49 -3.36
N ASP A 89 1.02 -10.15 -2.55
CA ASP A 89 0.52 -11.04 -1.49
C ASP A 89 -0.22 -10.27 -0.39
N LEU A 90 0.33 -9.12 0.03
CA LEU A 90 -0.35 -8.17 0.91
C LEU A 90 -1.67 -7.69 0.30
N ALA A 91 -1.67 -7.31 -0.98
CA ALA A 91 -2.88 -6.90 -1.67
C ALA A 91 -3.92 -8.03 -1.71
N LYS A 92 -3.48 -9.27 -1.97
CA LYS A 92 -4.33 -10.46 -1.97
C LYS A 92 -4.92 -10.73 -0.60
N SER A 93 -4.14 -10.63 0.47
CA SER A 93 -4.64 -10.75 1.86
C SER A 93 -5.71 -9.69 2.16
N LEU A 94 -5.48 -8.43 1.79
CA LEU A 94 -6.44 -7.35 2.01
C LEU A 94 -7.72 -7.46 1.15
N LEU A 95 -7.61 -8.05 -0.04
CA LEU A 95 -8.74 -8.33 -0.93
C LEU A 95 -9.49 -9.62 -0.54
N GLY A 96 -8.77 -10.58 0.05
CA GLY A 96 -9.21 -11.94 0.36
C GLY A 96 -9.47 -12.21 1.84
N ALA A 97 -9.37 -11.22 2.74
CA ALA A 97 -9.79 -11.28 4.15
C ALA A 97 -11.32 -11.37 4.30
N LYS A 98 -11.91 -12.36 3.63
CA LYS A 98 -13.31 -12.77 3.67
C LYS A 98 -13.37 -14.27 3.37
N GLU A 99 -12.94 -15.08 4.33
CA GLU A 99 -13.54 -16.38 4.64
C GLU A 99 -13.60 -16.53 6.16
#